data_AF-A0A1T2KRR9-F1
#
_entry.id   AF-A0A1T2KRR9-F1
#
_cell.length_a   1.000
_cell.length_b   1.000
_cell.length_c   1.000
_cell.angle_alpha   90.00
_cell.angle_beta   90.00
_cell.angle_gamma   90.00
#
_symmetry.space_group_name_H-M   'P 1'
#
loop_
_entity.id
_entity.type
_entity.pdbx_description
1 polymer ?
#
loop_
_entity_poly.entity_id
_entity_poly.type
_entity_poly.pdbx_seq_one_letter_code
_entity_poly.pdbx_strand_id
1 'polypeptide(L)'
;MACIYFAGEEVSWGQWYFLWDTPEVFQEINDQNETNLHNTSSWLDQKPRFVVELFIFISGFIWPILRFFGLRPQRTTEEWHYWISVSGLCFSAAALFTVVRLCGWSDNSIILNFGNTEFRELIIALVLTLYLSSFWFRLRVLARDSDPSG
;
A
#
# COMPACT_ATOMS: atom_id res chain seq x y z
N MET A 1 9.71 2.66 9.51
CA MET A 1 10.91 2.87 8.68
C MET A 1 10.59 2.70 7.21
N ALA A 2 10.26 1.50 6.72
CA ALA A 2 9.92 1.28 5.30
C ALA A 2 8.81 2.19 4.76
N CYS A 3 7.69 2.37 5.49
CA CYS A 3 6.58 3.20 5.01
C CYS A 3 6.88 4.71 5.01
N ILE A 4 7.76 5.16 5.92
CA ILE A 4 8.24 6.55 5.93
C ILE A 4 9.22 6.76 4.77
N TYR A 5 10.06 5.76 4.50
CA TYR A 5 10.94 5.77 3.33
C TYR A 5 10.13 5.82 2.04
N PHE A 6 9.15 4.92 1.84
CA PHE A 6 8.28 4.94 0.66
C PHE A 6 7.46 6.23 0.53
N ALA A 7 6.82 6.69 1.61
CA ALA A 7 6.04 7.93 1.56
C ALA A 7 6.90 9.18 1.36
N GLY A 8 8.12 9.18 1.91
CA GLY A 8 9.08 10.26 1.66
C GLY A 8 9.57 10.23 0.22
N GLU A 9 9.92 9.05 -0.28
CA GLU A 9 10.37 8.83 -1.65
C GLU A 9 9.27 9.21 -2.66
N GLU A 10 7.99 9.05 -2.32
CA GLU A 10 6.87 9.57 -3.11
C GLU A 10 6.75 11.09 -3.17
N VAL A 11 7.02 11.76 -2.06
CA VAL A 11 6.83 13.22 -1.96
C VAL A 11 8.13 13.98 -2.27
N SER A 12 9.22 13.28 -2.57
CA SER A 12 10.55 13.88 -2.70
C SER A 12 10.90 14.76 -1.49
N TRP A 13 10.55 14.30 -0.28
CA TRP A 13 10.61 15.09 0.97
C TRP A 13 11.96 15.74 1.28
N GLY A 14 13.06 15.15 0.79
CA GLY A 14 14.41 15.72 0.93
C GLY A 14 14.54 17.09 0.27
N GLN A 15 13.97 17.28 -0.93
CA GLN A 15 13.95 18.58 -1.60
C GLN A 15 13.13 19.61 -0.83
N TRP A 16 11.99 19.20 -0.27
CA TRP A 16 11.17 20.09 0.55
C TRP A 16 11.85 20.50 1.85
N TYR A 17 12.54 19.57 2.51
CA TYR A 17 13.15 19.82 3.81
C TYR A 17 14.48 20.58 3.72
N PHE A 18 15.28 20.27 2.70
CA PHE A 18 16.61 20.84 2.52
C PHE A 18 16.69 21.89 1.41
N LEU A 19 15.59 22.12 0.69
CA LEU A 19 15.43 23.17 -0.34
C LEU A 19 16.53 23.14 -1.41
N TRP A 20 17.04 21.94 -1.75
CA TRP A 20 18.00 21.80 -2.83
C TRP A 20 17.30 21.68 -4.18
N ASP A 21 17.90 22.30 -5.19
CA ASP A 21 17.46 22.16 -6.57
C ASP A 21 17.82 20.77 -7.12
N THR A 22 17.07 20.34 -8.14
CA THR A 22 17.32 19.08 -8.85
C THR A 22 18.59 19.21 -9.68
N PRO A 23 19.64 18.42 -9.40
CA PRO A 23 20.88 18.45 -10.17
C PRO A 23 20.62 18.15 -11.65
N GLU A 24 21.43 18.71 -12.55
CA GLU A 24 21.29 18.53 -14.02
C GLU A 24 21.27 17.05 -14.42
N VAL A 25 22.08 16.21 -13.77
CA VAL A 25 22.10 14.75 -13.98
C VAL A 25 20.76 14.09 -13.63
N PHE A 26 20.02 14.61 -12.65
CA PHE A 26 18.67 14.14 -12.31
C PHE A 26 17.61 14.68 -13.26
N GLN A 27 17.77 15.89 -13.80
CA GLN A 27 16.85 16.44 -14.81
C GLN A 27 16.86 15.63 -16.12
N GLU A 28 17.98 15.00 -16.47
CA GLU A 28 18.07 14.14 -17.67
C GLU A 28 17.37 12.78 -17.51
N ILE A 29 17.11 12.34 -16.27
CA ILE A 29 16.54 11.02 -15.97
C ILE A 29 15.19 11.08 -15.24
N ASN A 30 14.79 12.26 -14.73
CA ASN A 30 13.56 12.49 -13.98
C ASN A 30 12.84 13.71 -14.54
N ASP A 31 11.78 13.46 -15.31
CA ASP A 31 10.99 14.48 -16.01
C ASP A 31 10.15 15.36 -15.06
N GLN A 32 10.08 15.04 -13.76
CA GLN A 32 9.26 15.74 -12.77
C GLN A 32 10.04 16.79 -11.96
N ASN A 33 11.30 17.08 -12.32
CA ASN A 33 12.19 17.94 -11.51
C ASN A 33 12.31 17.46 -10.07
N GLU A 34 12.29 16.15 -9.85
CA GLU A 34 12.39 15.55 -8.53
C GLU A 34 13.69 14.75 -8.36
N THR A 35 14.04 14.44 -7.11
CA THR A 35 15.23 13.64 -6.75
C THR A 35 14.88 12.26 -6.20
N ASN A 36 13.60 11.89 -6.24
CA ASN A 36 13.16 10.54 -5.92
C ASN A 36 13.64 9.52 -6.95
N LEU A 37 13.93 8.32 -6.47
CA LEU A 37 14.52 7.26 -7.27
C LEU A 37 13.47 6.56 -8.13
N HIS A 38 12.21 6.54 -7.73
CA HIS A 38 11.14 5.87 -8.44
C HIS A 38 10.79 6.57 -9.75
N ASN A 39 11.04 7.87 -9.85
CA ASN A 39 10.79 8.65 -11.07
C ASN A 39 11.94 8.55 -12.07
N THR A 40 13.08 7.97 -11.67
CA THR A 40 14.23 7.78 -12.57
C THR A 40 14.05 6.63 -13.55
N SER A 41 13.04 5.76 -13.36
CA SER A 41 12.70 4.73 -14.33
C SER A 41 11.28 4.22 -14.18
N SER A 42 10.64 3.92 -15.32
CA SER A 42 9.32 3.26 -15.36
C SER A 42 9.28 1.93 -14.61
N TRP A 43 10.43 1.27 -14.45
CA TRP A 43 10.54 0.04 -13.69
C TRP A 43 10.36 0.27 -12.18
N LEU A 44 11.00 1.32 -11.64
CA LEU A 44 10.93 1.67 -10.22
C LEU A 44 9.59 2.33 -9.86
N ASP A 45 8.93 2.99 -10.80
CA ASP A 45 7.56 3.48 -10.62
C ASP A 45 6.53 2.33 -10.59
N GLN A 46 6.56 1.44 -11.60
CA GLN A 46 5.44 0.52 -11.82
C GLN A 46 5.49 -0.75 -10.97
N LYS A 47 6.68 -1.32 -10.75
CA LYS A 47 6.77 -2.65 -10.12
C LYS A 47 6.50 -2.65 -8.62
N PRO A 48 7.05 -1.71 -7.82
CA PRO A 48 6.73 -1.64 -6.40
C PRO A 48 5.22 -1.47 -6.18
N ARG A 49 4.59 -0.60 -6.99
CA ARG A 49 3.14 -0.39 -6.98
C ARG A 49 2.39 -1.68 -7.26
N PHE A 50 2.75 -2.39 -8.34
CA PHE A 50 2.11 -3.66 -8.70
C PHE A 50 2.20 -4.71 -7.58
N VAL A 51 3.32 -4.80 -6.87
CA VAL A 51 3.47 -5.72 -5.72
C VAL A 51 2.49 -5.37 -4.60
N VAL A 52 2.31 -4.08 -4.30
CA VAL A 52 1.35 -3.63 -3.29
C VAL A 52 -0.09 -3.88 -3.76
N GLU A 53 -0.41 -3.61 -5.03
CA GLU A 53 -1.73 -3.90 -5.61
C GLU A 53 -2.07 -5.40 -5.50
N LEU A 54 -1.10 -6.28 -5.79
CA LEU A 54 -1.26 -7.72 -5.66
C LEU A 54 -1.47 -8.14 -4.19
N PHE A 55 -0.73 -7.52 -3.26
CA PHE A 55 -0.93 -7.75 -1.83
C PHE A 55 -2.34 -7.35 -1.39
N ILE A 56 -2.85 -6.19 -1.83
CA ILE A 56 -4.22 -5.73 -1.54
C ILE A 56 -5.24 -6.74 -2.10
N PHE A 57 -5.03 -7.23 -3.33
CA PHE A 57 -5.93 -8.19 -3.95
C PHE A 57 -5.96 -9.54 -3.21
N ILE A 58 -4.79 -10.10 -2.89
CA ILE A 58 -4.67 -11.37 -2.16
C ILE A 58 -5.25 -11.24 -0.74
N SER A 59 -4.88 -10.18 -0.03
CA SER A 59 -5.34 -9.94 1.35
C SER A 59 -6.83 -9.62 1.43
N GLY A 60 -7.34 -8.88 0.45
CA GLY A 60 -8.71 -8.38 0.42
C GLY A 60 -9.74 -9.34 -0.16
N PHE A 61 -9.40 -10.20 -1.12
CA PHE A 61 -10.37 -11.09 -1.79
C PHE A 61 -10.13 -12.57 -1.48
N ILE A 62 -8.91 -13.07 -1.65
CA ILE A 62 -8.62 -14.51 -1.51
C ILE A 62 -8.91 -14.97 -0.07
N TRP A 63 -8.45 -14.21 0.93
CA TRP A 63 -8.65 -14.57 2.33
C TRP A 63 -10.11 -14.61 2.84
N PRO A 64 -10.98 -13.63 2.53
CA PRO A 64 -12.39 -13.73 2.86
C PRO A 64 -13.13 -14.81 2.05
N ILE A 65 -12.72 -15.09 0.82
CA ILE A 65 -13.26 -16.21 0.05
C ILE A 65 -12.93 -17.55 0.71
N LEU A 66 -11.67 -17.77 1.11
CA LEU A 66 -11.27 -18.97 1.87
C LEU A 66 -12.04 -19.09 3.19
N ARG A 67 -12.37 -17.97 3.84
CA ARG A 67 -13.24 -17.95 5.03
C ARG A 67 -14.66 -18.41 4.69
N PHE A 68 -15.22 -17.92 3.58
CA PHE A 68 -16.58 -18.26 3.15
C PHE A 68 -16.71 -19.77 2.87
N PHE A 69 -15.70 -20.37 2.25
CA PHE A 69 -15.68 -21.82 1.97
C PHE A 69 -15.26 -22.70 3.15
N GLY A 70 -14.99 -22.12 4.32
CA GLY A 70 -14.55 -22.89 5.50
C GLY A 70 -13.16 -23.52 5.37
N LEU A 71 -12.39 -23.16 4.34
CA LEU A 71 -11.06 -23.70 4.05
C LEU A 71 -9.94 -23.01 4.84
N ARG A 72 -10.26 -22.42 6.00
CA ARG A 72 -9.30 -21.61 6.76
C ARG A 72 -8.32 -22.51 7.53
N PRO A 73 -7.00 -22.30 7.37
CA PRO A 73 -6.03 -22.70 8.37
C PRO A 73 -6.39 -22.05 9.72
N GLN A 74 -6.09 -22.73 10.83
CA GLN A 74 -6.30 -22.15 12.16
C GLN A 74 -5.50 -20.85 12.28
N ARG A 75 -6.08 -19.83 12.93
CA ARG A 75 -5.39 -18.56 13.21
C ARG A 75 -4.46 -18.74 14.42
N THR A 76 -3.39 -19.47 14.21
CA THR A 76 -2.29 -19.54 15.17
C THR A 76 -1.34 -18.37 14.89
N THR A 77 -0.87 -17.73 15.95
CA THR A 77 0.08 -16.60 15.87
C THR A 77 1.46 -17.04 15.36
N GLU A 78 1.70 -18.36 15.39
CA GLU A 78 2.91 -19.02 14.92
C GLU A 78 2.96 -19.15 13.39
N GLU A 79 1.82 -19.09 12.70
CA GLU A 79 1.79 -19.23 11.24
C GLU A 79 1.98 -17.89 10.51
N TRP A 80 2.83 -17.89 9.47
CA TRP A 80 3.08 -16.71 8.64
C TRP A 80 1.80 -16.14 7.99
N HIS A 81 0.82 -17.01 7.67
CA HIS A 81 -0.48 -16.63 7.12
C HIS A 81 -1.30 -15.74 8.07
N TYR A 82 -1.09 -15.82 9.39
CA TYR A 82 -1.77 -14.97 10.36
C TYR A 82 -1.52 -13.48 10.10
N TRP A 83 -0.27 -13.15 9.77
CA TRP A 83 0.22 -11.79 9.54
C TRP A 83 -0.22 -11.21 8.19
N ILE A 84 -0.47 -12.10 7.21
CA ILE A 84 -1.05 -11.73 5.91
C ILE A 84 -2.57 -11.66 5.99
N SER A 85 -3.21 -12.41 6.90
CA SER A 85 -4.64 -12.33 7.10
C SER A 85 -4.97 -10.95 7.68
N VAL A 86 -5.64 -10.10 6.91
CA VAL A 86 -6.06 -8.79 7.41
C VAL A 86 -7.51 -8.86 7.91
N SER A 87 -7.85 -7.95 8.81
CA SER A 87 -9.22 -7.79 9.32
C SER A 87 -10.20 -7.45 8.18
N GLY A 88 -11.51 -7.56 8.43
CA GLY A 88 -12.55 -7.27 7.41
C GLY A 88 -12.45 -5.88 6.75
N LEU A 89 -11.73 -4.94 7.39
CA LEU A 89 -11.39 -3.63 6.83
C LEU A 89 -10.63 -3.71 5.49
N CYS A 90 -9.81 -4.74 5.27
CA CYS A 90 -9.10 -4.91 4.00
C CYS A 90 -9.97 -5.43 2.86
N PHE A 91 -11.09 -6.09 3.16
CA PHE A 91 -12.06 -6.41 2.12
C PHE A 91 -12.69 -5.13 1.57
N SER A 92 -13.14 -4.23 2.44
CA SER A 92 -13.70 -2.93 2.04
C SER A 92 -12.67 -2.08 1.29
N ALA A 93 -11.41 -2.09 1.74
CA ALA A 93 -10.33 -1.36 1.10
C ALA A 93 -9.97 -1.93 -0.29
N ALA A 94 -9.92 -3.26 -0.43
CA ALA A 94 -9.68 -3.92 -1.72
C ALA A 94 -10.86 -3.75 -2.68
N ALA A 95 -12.10 -3.77 -2.17
CA ALA A 95 -13.29 -3.47 -2.98
C ALA A 95 -13.24 -2.04 -3.52
N LEU A 96 -12.91 -1.06 -2.67
CA LEU A 96 -12.76 0.34 -3.08
C LEU A 96 -11.65 0.49 -4.12
N PHE A 97 -10.49 -0.15 -3.90
CA PHE A 97 -9.38 -0.15 -4.86
C PHE A 97 -9.81 -0.75 -6.22
N THR A 98 -10.53 -1.88 -6.22
CA THR A 98 -11.04 -2.48 -7.46
C THR A 98 -12.01 -1.56 -8.19
N VAL A 99 -12.91 -0.88 -7.48
CA VAL A 99 -13.83 0.10 -8.09
C VAL A 99 -13.04 1.23 -8.75
N VAL A 100 -12.06 1.81 -8.04
CA VAL A 100 -11.18 2.86 -8.57
C VAL A 100 -10.40 2.40 -9.79
N ARG A 101 -9.89 1.16 -9.77
CA ARG A 101 -9.20 0.55 -10.92
C ARG A 101 -10.11 0.43 -12.14
N LEU A 102 -11.36 0.02 -11.94
CA LEU A 102 -12.36 -0.07 -13.01
C LEU A 102 -12.75 1.30 -13.56
N CYS A 103 -12.78 2.34 -12.71
CA CYS A 103 -13.01 3.72 -13.16
C CYS A 103 -11.94 4.17 -14.17
N GLY A 104 -10.69 3.72 -14.02
CA GLY A 104 -9.60 4.01 -14.96
C GLY A 104 -9.75 3.37 -16.35
N TRP A 105 -10.72 2.49 -16.54
CA TRP A 105 -11.03 1.88 -17.84
C TRP A 105 -12.26 2.50 -18.52
N SER A 106 -12.84 3.54 -17.93
CA SER A 106 -14.02 4.20 -18.48
C SER A 106 -13.67 5.30 -19.48
N ASP A 107 -14.42 5.37 -20.57
CA ASP A 107 -14.34 6.47 -21.55
C ASP A 107 -15.01 7.77 -21.05
N ASN A 108 -15.71 7.72 -19.91
CA ASN A 108 -16.37 8.89 -19.33
C ASN A 108 -15.36 9.72 -18.54
N SER A 109 -15.20 11.00 -18.89
CA SER A 109 -14.23 11.91 -18.26
C SER A 109 -14.40 12.07 -16.74
N ILE A 110 -15.63 12.03 -16.22
CA ILE A 110 -15.89 12.11 -14.79
C ILE A 110 -15.42 10.84 -14.09
N ILE A 111 -15.70 9.68 -14.68
CA ILE A 111 -15.31 8.37 -14.14
C ILE A 111 -13.79 8.20 -14.23
N LEU A 112 -13.19 8.62 -15.35
CA LEU A 112 -11.75 8.55 -15.57
C LEU A 112 -10.96 9.35 -14.51
N ASN A 113 -11.48 10.50 -14.07
CA ASN A 113 -10.86 11.28 -12.98
C ASN A 113 -10.76 10.49 -11.67
N PHE A 114 -11.76 9.66 -11.34
CA PHE A 114 -11.68 8.75 -10.19
C PHE A 114 -10.71 7.60 -10.40
N GLY A 115 -10.33 7.29 -11.64
CA GLY A 115 -9.35 6.26 -11.99
C GLY A 115 -7.93 6.79 -12.14
N ASN A 116 -7.68 8.08 -11.89
CA ASN A 116 -6.36 8.68 -12.01
C ASN A 116 -5.34 7.95 -11.11
N THR A 117 -4.13 7.79 -11.63
CA THR A 117 -2.95 7.27 -10.96
C THR A 117 -2.72 7.88 -9.56
N GLU A 118 -2.79 9.21 -9.42
CA GLU A 118 -2.59 9.89 -8.11
C GLU A 118 -3.65 9.46 -7.09
N PHE A 119 -4.91 9.40 -7.51
CA PHE A 119 -6.00 8.97 -6.64
C PHE A 119 -5.85 7.50 -6.25
N ARG A 120 -5.35 6.66 -7.18
CA ARG A 120 -5.06 5.24 -6.92
C ARG A 120 -3.95 5.08 -5.88
N GLU A 121 -2.87 5.86 -5.97
CA GLU A 121 -1.78 5.87 -4.99
C GLU A 121 -2.27 6.31 -3.61
N LEU A 122 -3.13 7.33 -3.53
CA LEU A 122 -3.75 7.75 -2.28
C LEU A 122 -4.55 6.62 -1.63
N ILE A 123 -5.35 5.88 -2.42
CA ILE A 123 -6.10 4.73 -1.93
C ILE A 123 -5.15 3.63 -1.44
N ILE A 124 -4.09 3.33 -2.19
CA ILE A 124 -3.06 2.36 -1.77
C ILE A 124 -2.43 2.77 -0.43
N ALA A 125 -2.05 4.04 -0.28
CA ALA A 125 -1.48 4.58 0.94
C ALA A 125 -2.43 4.47 2.14
N LEU A 126 -3.73 4.73 1.92
CA LEU A 126 -4.76 4.56 2.94
C LEU A 126 -4.90 3.10 3.37
N VAL A 127 -4.92 2.16 2.41
CA VAL A 127 -4.99 0.71 2.72
C VAL A 127 -3.77 0.26 3.52
N LEU A 128 -2.57 0.67 3.10
CA LEU A 128 -1.33 0.34 3.81
C LEU A 128 -1.34 0.90 5.23
N THR A 129 -1.79 2.14 5.42
CA THR A 129 -1.88 2.76 6.74
C THR A 129 -2.82 1.99 7.67
N LEU A 130 -3.98 1.57 7.17
CA LEU A 130 -4.93 0.73 7.92
C LEU A 130 -4.35 -0.64 8.24
N TYR A 131 -3.65 -1.27 7.28
CA TYR A 131 -2.98 -2.55 7.49
C TYR A 131 -1.91 -2.46 8.58
N LEU A 132 -1.03 -1.47 8.51
CA LEU A 132 0.05 -1.25 9.47
C LEU A 132 -0.49 -0.93 10.87
N SER A 133 -1.57 -0.15 10.95
CA SER A 133 -2.26 0.14 12.22
C SER A 133 -2.84 -1.15 12.83
N SER A 134 -3.46 -2.00 12.01
CA SER A 134 -3.96 -3.31 12.44
C SER A 134 -2.83 -4.26 12.84
N PHE A 135 -1.70 -4.24 12.12
CA PHE A 135 -0.51 -5.03 12.44
C PHE A 135 0.09 -4.61 13.79
N TRP A 136 0.25 -3.31 14.01
CA TRP A 136 0.76 -2.76 15.26
C TRP A 136 -0.15 -3.09 16.46
N PHE A 137 -1.46 -3.01 16.29
CA PHE A 137 -2.40 -3.39 17.35
C PHE A 137 -2.26 -4.87 17.72
N ARG A 138 -2.13 -5.77 16.74
CA ARG A 138 -1.91 -7.20 16.96
C ARG A 138 -0.59 -7.48 17.70
N LEU A 139 0.49 -6.80 17.33
CA LEU A 139 1.76 -6.89 18.05
C LEU A 139 1.62 -6.48 19.51
N ARG A 140 0.89 -5.40 19.80
CA ARG A 140 0.66 -4.95 21.18
C ARG A 140 -0.17 -5.92 22.01
N VAL A 141 -1.18 -6.54 21.40
CA VAL A 141 -1.98 -7.58 22.07
C VAL A 141 -1.08 -8.78 22.41
N LEU A 142 -0.30 -9.26 21.45
CA LEU A 142 0.62 -10.39 21.68
C LEU A 142 1.71 -10.09 22.72
N ALA A 143 2.22 -8.86 22.76
CA ALA A 143 3.19 -8.43 23.77
C ALA A 143 2.58 -8.34 25.17
N ARG A 144 1.27 -8.07 25.28
CA ARG A 144 0.55 -8.12 26.57
C ARG A 144 0.27 -9.55 27.00
N ASP A 145 -0.15 -10.41 26.08
CA ASP A 145 -0.47 -11.81 26.39
C ASP A 145 0.77 -12.66 26.73
N SER A 146 1.97 -12.21 26.34
CA SER A 146 3.24 -12.88 26.62
C SER A 146 3.96 -12.41 27.89
N ASP A 147 3.44 -11.39 28.58
CA ASP A 147 3.93 -10.94 29.90
C ASP A 147 3.07 -11.55 31.02
N PRO A 148 3.56 -12.57 31.77
CA PRO A 148 2.76 -13.25 32.79
C PRO A 148 2.63 -12.44 34.10
N SER A 149 3.18 -11.22 34.17
CA SER A 149 3.33 -10.45 35.42
C SER A 149 2.37 -9.27 35.59
N GLY A 150 1.33 -9.18 34.76
CA GLY A 150 0.20 -8.25 34.90
C GLY A 150 -0.98 -8.80 35.69
#